data_AF-A0A2G2HHA4-F1
#
_entry.id   AF-A0A2G2HHA4-F1
#
_cell.length_a   1.000
_cell.length_b   1.000
_cell.length_c   1.000
_cell.angle_alpha   90.00
_cell.angle_beta   90.00
_cell.angle_gamma   90.00
#
_symmetry.space_group_name_H-M   'P 1'
#
loop_
_entity.id
_entity.type
_entity.pdbx_description
1 polymer ?
#
loop_
_entity_poly.entity_id
_entity_poly.type
_entity_poly.pdbx_seq_one_letter_code
_entity_poly.pdbx_strand_id
1 'polypeptide(L)'
;MEVALYGPNYSAIAPEVIRAFEERQHLLPIVFLVEFFLFLGMFILAKGRKQAKITKHDDKIEVYSVFQRLVILLNIVIMIYLFITGFSITFGNWTGGGYIARFMRASHEIVGVGWIPIWLIMTVIAFKDHKFFYRPSVKIWNKIFLRGKYEAMDRINYYMYVAFGALLVLSGFLIWFMAPDAATHAQTIQFKRFILFIHFMGSAIISFFTFETVYSYFVSVKGYLPGVITGKLPREYIEQFRPDVLKEEDLRK
;
A
#
# COMPACT_ATOMS: atom_id res chain seq x y z
N MET A 1 -10.78 38.55 2.98
CA MET A 1 -9.66 37.82 3.63
C MET A 1 -8.53 37.77 2.62
N GLU A 2 -7.43 38.49 2.85
CA GLU A 2 -6.28 38.52 1.94
C GLU A 2 -5.53 37.20 2.03
N VAL A 3 -5.59 36.40 0.96
CA VAL A 3 -4.90 35.11 0.86
C VAL A 3 -3.80 35.29 -0.17
N ALA A 4 -2.54 35.33 0.30
CA ALA A 4 -1.39 35.44 -0.58
C ALA A 4 -1.14 34.10 -1.31
N LEU A 5 -0.88 34.16 -2.62
CA LEU A 5 -0.63 32.98 -3.46
C LEU A 5 0.74 32.31 -3.16
N TYR A 6 1.71 33.09 -2.68
CA TYR A 6 3.09 32.69 -2.40
C TYR A 6 3.63 33.43 -1.16
N GLY A 7 4.57 32.82 -0.44
CA GLY A 7 5.29 33.43 0.68
C GLY A 7 4.77 33.07 2.08
N PRO A 8 5.54 33.39 3.14
CA PRO A 8 5.30 32.98 4.54
C PRO A 8 4.21 33.81 5.24
N ASN A 9 3.16 34.22 4.53
CA ASN A 9 2.07 34.97 5.14
C ASN A 9 1.29 34.05 6.11
N TYR A 10 1.14 34.45 7.37
CA TYR A 10 0.41 33.71 8.40
C TYR A 10 -1.09 33.51 8.08
N SER A 11 -1.65 34.25 7.12
CA SER A 11 -3.01 33.99 6.61
C SER A 11 -3.10 32.79 5.67
N ALA A 12 -1.97 32.18 5.29
CA ALA A 12 -1.93 30.99 4.45
C ALA A 12 -2.15 29.70 5.26
N ILE A 13 -2.61 28.64 4.59
CA ILE A 13 -2.74 27.31 5.21
C ILE A 13 -1.34 26.72 5.46
N ALA A 14 -1.02 26.43 6.73
CA ALA A 14 0.20 25.75 7.18
C ALA A 14 1.53 26.31 6.59
N PRO A 15 1.80 27.62 6.69
CA PRO A 15 2.89 28.29 5.97
C PRO A 15 4.28 27.78 6.37
N GLU A 16 4.51 27.52 7.66
CA GLU A 16 5.80 27.00 8.13
C GLU A 16 6.10 25.59 7.66
N VAL A 17 5.07 24.75 7.53
CA VAL A 17 5.23 23.37 7.04
C VAL A 17 5.61 23.38 5.56
N ILE A 18 4.92 24.21 4.77
CA ILE A 18 5.20 24.36 3.34
C ILE A 18 6.61 24.94 3.14
N ARG A 19 6.97 25.99 3.87
CA ARG A 19 8.32 26.60 3.80
C ARG A 19 9.41 25.59 4.16
N ALA A 20 9.27 24.89 5.29
CA ALA A 20 10.26 23.91 5.73
C ALA A 20 10.41 22.76 4.72
N PHE A 21 9.32 22.33 4.08
CA PHE A 21 9.36 21.33 3.01
C PHE A 21 10.09 21.86 1.77
N GLU A 22 9.74 23.06 1.28
CA GLU A 22 10.39 23.66 0.10
C GLU A 22 11.89 23.87 0.30
N GLU A 23 12.32 24.32 1.48
CA GLU A 23 13.73 24.53 1.83
C GLU A 23 14.50 23.21 1.92
N ARG A 24 13.87 22.12 2.37
CA ARG A 24 14.55 20.86 2.72
C ARG A 24 14.26 19.70 1.76
N GLN A 25 13.45 19.90 0.72
CA GLN A 25 13.06 18.87 -0.24
C GLN A 25 14.26 18.15 -0.89
N HIS A 26 15.39 18.84 -1.03
CA HIS A 26 16.62 18.29 -1.59
C HIS A 26 17.26 17.19 -0.71
N LEU A 27 16.94 17.15 0.59
CA LEU A 27 17.41 16.13 1.52
C LEU A 27 16.52 14.88 1.53
N LEU A 28 15.29 14.95 1.00
CA LEU A 28 14.34 13.84 1.06
C LEU A 28 14.89 12.54 0.45
N PRO A 29 15.56 12.53 -0.73
CA PRO A 29 16.13 11.30 -1.27
C PRO A 29 17.14 10.63 -0.33
N ILE A 30 17.94 11.45 0.38
CA ILE A 30 18.94 10.95 1.34
C ILE A 30 18.25 10.37 2.57
N VAL A 31 17.24 11.05 3.11
CA VAL A 31 16.45 10.56 4.25
C VAL A 31 15.80 9.21 3.91
N PHE A 32 15.13 9.12 2.76
CA PHE A 32 14.52 7.87 2.31
C PHE A 32 15.57 6.77 2.09
N LEU A 33 16.74 7.08 1.52
CA LEU A 33 17.81 6.10 1.33
C LEU A 33 18.32 5.55 2.66
N VAL A 34 18.55 6.41 3.66
CA VAL A 34 18.95 6.00 5.00
C VAL A 34 17.87 5.14 5.64
N GLU A 35 16.60 5.54 5.54
CA GLU A 35 15.47 4.75 6.00
C GLU A 35 15.44 3.38 5.33
N PHE A 36 15.58 3.29 4.00
CA PHE A 36 15.63 2.02 3.27
C PHE A 36 16.71 1.08 3.81
N PHE A 37 17.92 1.59 4.08
CA PHE A 37 18.98 0.78 4.67
C PHE A 37 18.69 0.35 6.11
N LEU A 38 18.10 1.24 6.93
CA LEU A 38 17.67 0.90 8.29
C LEU A 38 16.58 -0.19 8.28
N PHE A 39 15.57 -0.06 7.42
CA PHE A 39 14.53 -1.08 7.27
C PHE A 39 15.11 -2.39 6.80
N LEU A 40 15.92 -2.39 5.74
CA LEU A 40 16.57 -3.59 5.24
C LEU A 40 17.42 -4.26 6.33
N GLY A 41 18.19 -3.47 7.10
CA GLY A 41 18.98 -3.93 8.24
C GLY A 41 18.10 -4.56 9.32
N MET A 42 17.04 -3.88 9.77
CA MET A 42 16.08 -4.42 10.74
C MET A 42 15.47 -5.73 10.25
N PHE A 43 15.12 -5.82 8.96
CA PHE A 43 14.53 -7.03 8.39
C PHE A 43 15.49 -8.23 8.38
N ILE A 44 16.74 -8.00 7.98
CA ILE A 44 17.79 -9.02 7.99
C ILE A 44 18.06 -9.49 9.43
N LEU A 45 18.15 -8.56 10.38
CA LEU A 45 18.52 -8.85 11.77
C LEU A 45 17.37 -9.44 12.59
N ALA A 46 16.14 -8.92 12.46
CA ALA A 46 15.04 -9.25 13.36
C ALA A 46 14.15 -10.41 12.90
N LYS A 47 13.91 -10.55 11.58
CA LYS A 47 12.93 -11.53 11.08
C LYS A 47 13.57 -12.77 10.46
N GLY A 48 14.78 -12.65 9.93
CA GLY A 48 15.45 -13.75 9.22
C GLY A 48 14.61 -14.32 8.07
N ARG A 49 15.17 -15.32 7.38
CA ARG A 49 14.44 -16.06 6.34
C ARG A 49 13.78 -17.30 6.94
N LYS A 50 12.46 -17.32 6.98
CA LYS A 50 11.64 -18.47 7.34
C LYS A 50 11.40 -19.34 6.09
N GLN A 51 11.81 -20.60 6.15
CA GLN A 51 11.58 -21.58 5.10
C GLN A 51 10.87 -22.80 5.69
N ALA A 52 9.70 -23.15 5.14
CA ALA A 52 9.03 -24.39 5.51
C ALA A 52 9.83 -25.59 4.99
N LYS A 53 9.89 -26.66 5.79
CA LYS A 53 10.34 -27.97 5.34
C LYS A 53 9.19 -28.65 4.62
N ILE A 54 9.35 -28.90 3.32
CA ILE A 54 8.33 -29.56 2.49
C ILE A 54 8.89 -30.91 2.04
N THR A 55 8.23 -31.99 2.41
CA THR A 55 8.54 -33.36 2.01
C THR A 55 7.55 -33.88 0.97
N LYS A 56 6.30 -33.37 0.96
CA LYS A 56 5.24 -33.76 0.02
C LYS A 56 4.86 -32.59 -0.88
N HIS A 57 5.52 -32.49 -2.03
CA HIS A 57 5.32 -31.36 -2.95
C HIS A 57 3.96 -31.35 -3.66
N ASP A 58 3.32 -32.50 -3.83
CA ASP A 58 2.04 -32.64 -4.56
C ASP A 58 0.82 -32.43 -3.67
N ASP A 59 0.97 -32.52 -2.34
CA ASP A 59 -0.10 -32.28 -1.37
C ASP A 59 -0.31 -30.77 -1.17
N LYS A 60 -1.12 -30.18 -2.06
CA LYS A 60 -1.41 -28.74 -2.07
C LYS A 60 -2.88 -28.47 -1.78
N ILE A 61 -3.12 -27.43 -0.99
CA ILE A 61 -4.45 -26.96 -0.61
C ILE A 61 -4.71 -25.62 -1.28
N GLU A 62 -5.95 -25.40 -1.75
CA GLU A 62 -6.39 -24.09 -2.24
C GLU A 62 -6.58 -23.13 -1.06
N VAL A 63 -5.79 -22.06 -1.04
CA VAL A 63 -5.81 -21.02 0.01
C VAL A 63 -6.46 -19.74 -0.51
N TYR A 64 -6.30 -19.45 -1.81
CA TYR A 64 -6.85 -18.26 -2.43
C TYR A 64 -7.72 -18.62 -3.63
N SER A 65 -8.93 -18.08 -3.65
CA SER A 65 -9.81 -18.17 -4.82
C SER A 65 -9.24 -17.36 -5.99
N VAL A 66 -9.68 -17.65 -7.22
CA VAL A 66 -9.29 -16.87 -8.40
C VAL A 66 -9.59 -15.38 -8.22
N PHE A 67 -10.76 -15.04 -7.66
CA PHE A 67 -11.14 -13.66 -7.38
C PHE A 67 -10.14 -12.97 -6.42
N GLN A 68 -9.81 -13.60 -5.30
CA GLN A 68 -8.86 -13.06 -4.33
C GLN A 68 -7.48 -12.85 -4.95
N ARG A 69 -7.00 -13.82 -5.73
CA ARG A 69 -5.70 -13.74 -6.40
C ARG A 69 -5.66 -12.56 -7.37
N LEU A 70 -6.71 -12.38 -8.17
CA LEU A 70 -6.81 -11.26 -9.11
C LEU A 70 -6.72 -9.93 -8.38
N VAL A 71 -7.49 -9.75 -7.31
CA VAL A 71 -7.47 -8.50 -6.51
C VAL A 71 -6.09 -8.26 -5.88
N ILE A 72 -5.50 -9.28 -5.23
CA ILE A 72 -4.19 -9.16 -4.57
C ILE A 72 -3.10 -8.83 -5.59
N LEU A 73 -3.02 -9.58 -6.70
CA LEU A 73 -1.98 -9.41 -7.70
C LEU A 73 -2.13 -8.06 -8.42
N LEU A 74 -3.36 -7.66 -8.76
CA LEU A 74 -3.61 -6.36 -9.36
C LEU A 74 -3.24 -5.23 -8.41
N ASN A 75 -3.57 -5.35 -7.13
CA ASN A 75 -3.13 -4.40 -6.10
C ASN A 75 -1.60 -4.32 -6.02
N ILE A 76 -0.88 -5.46 -6.02
CA ILE A 76 0.59 -5.47 -5.99
C ILE A 76 1.17 -4.75 -7.22
N VAL A 77 0.70 -5.07 -8.42
CA VAL A 77 1.20 -4.48 -9.67
C VAL A 77 0.94 -2.97 -9.71
N ILE A 78 -0.27 -2.53 -9.36
CA ILE A 78 -0.62 -1.12 -9.30
C ILE A 78 0.23 -0.39 -8.26
N MET A 79 0.38 -0.95 -7.06
CA MET A 79 1.17 -0.31 -6.00
C MET A 79 2.63 -0.15 -6.42
N ILE A 80 3.25 -1.16 -7.04
CA ILE A 80 4.63 -1.06 -7.56
C ILE A 80 4.73 0.12 -8.54
N TYR A 81 3.77 0.24 -9.46
CA TYR A 81 3.75 1.32 -10.43
C TYR A 81 3.57 2.70 -9.78
N LEU A 82 2.61 2.83 -8.86
CA LEU A 82 2.34 4.06 -8.12
C LEU A 82 3.52 4.48 -7.26
N PHE A 83 4.26 3.53 -6.66
CA PHE A 83 5.49 3.84 -5.94
C PHE A 83 6.55 4.41 -6.87
N ILE A 84 6.87 3.73 -7.98
CA ILE A 84 7.92 4.18 -8.92
C ILE A 84 7.59 5.58 -9.45
N THR A 85 6.35 5.78 -9.89
CA THR A 85 5.91 7.07 -10.43
C THR A 85 5.78 8.15 -9.36
N GLY A 86 5.32 7.81 -8.15
CA GLY A 86 5.25 8.71 -7.00
C GLY A 86 6.62 9.20 -6.53
N PHE A 87 7.63 8.30 -6.51
CA PHE A 87 9.01 8.65 -6.23
C PHE A 87 9.59 9.57 -7.32
N SER A 88 9.30 9.30 -8.59
CA SER A 88 9.71 10.16 -9.70
C SER A 88 9.13 11.59 -9.57
N ILE A 89 7.87 11.73 -9.15
CA ILE A 89 7.24 13.02 -8.90
C ILE A 89 7.85 13.72 -7.68
N THR A 90 8.04 12.99 -6.59
CA THR A 90 8.56 13.53 -5.31
C THR A 90 10.00 14.00 -5.44
N PHE A 91 10.84 13.22 -6.12
CA PHE A 91 12.27 13.51 -6.30
C PHE A 91 12.57 14.13 -7.66
N GLY A 92 11.60 14.83 -8.26
CA GLY A 92 11.75 15.49 -9.57
C GLY A 92 12.94 16.46 -9.67
N ASN A 93 13.36 17.01 -8.54
CA ASN A 93 14.57 17.84 -8.44
C ASN A 93 15.88 17.06 -8.67
N TRP A 94 15.88 15.73 -8.44
CA TRP A 94 17.01 14.84 -8.69
C TRP A 94 16.83 14.02 -9.97
N THR A 95 15.63 13.50 -10.23
CA THR A 95 15.32 12.69 -11.41
C THR A 95 15.19 13.52 -12.68
N GLY A 96 15.01 14.84 -12.54
CA GLY A 96 14.90 15.79 -13.63
C GLY A 96 13.50 15.88 -14.24
N GLY A 97 13.36 16.74 -15.23
CA GLY A 97 12.13 16.96 -15.98
C GLY A 97 12.10 16.23 -17.33
N GLY A 98 11.16 16.62 -18.18
CA GLY A 98 11.05 16.15 -19.57
C GLY A 98 9.87 15.22 -19.80
N TYR A 99 9.87 14.59 -20.98
CA TYR A 99 8.72 13.81 -21.46
C TYR A 99 8.40 12.62 -20.54
N ILE A 100 9.42 11.90 -20.06
CA ILE A 100 9.25 10.73 -19.18
C ILE A 100 8.62 11.15 -17.84
N ALA A 101 9.14 12.21 -17.20
CA ALA A 101 8.60 12.71 -15.94
C ALA A 101 7.14 13.19 -16.10
N ARG A 102 6.83 13.89 -17.20
CA ARG A 102 5.46 14.30 -17.52
C ARG A 102 4.54 13.10 -17.73
N PHE A 103 5.00 12.09 -18.46
CA PHE A 103 4.23 10.87 -18.69
C PHE A 103 3.98 10.11 -17.39
N MET A 104 5.02 9.90 -16.57
CA MET A 104 4.90 9.25 -15.25
C MET A 104 3.92 9.97 -14.34
N ARG A 105 3.86 11.31 -14.37
CA ARG A 105 2.86 12.07 -13.63
C ARG A 105 1.44 11.82 -14.14
N ALA A 106 1.22 11.98 -15.44
CA ALA A 106 -0.10 11.79 -16.03
C ALA A 106 -0.64 10.37 -15.83
N SER A 107 0.23 9.37 -15.98
CA SER A 107 -0.13 7.98 -15.76
C SER A 107 -0.29 7.63 -14.28
N HIS A 108 0.47 8.24 -13.36
CA HIS A 108 0.27 8.08 -11.91
C HIS A 108 -1.14 8.48 -11.51
N GLU A 109 -1.62 9.63 -11.99
CA GLU A 109 -2.96 10.12 -11.70
C GLU A 109 -4.04 9.15 -12.20
N ILE A 110 -3.93 8.68 -13.45
CA ILE A 110 -4.89 7.73 -14.05
C ILE A 110 -4.87 6.38 -13.32
N VAL A 111 -3.68 5.83 -13.08
CA VAL A 111 -3.52 4.55 -12.37
C VAL A 111 -3.98 4.68 -10.92
N GLY A 112 -3.79 5.85 -10.30
CA GLY A 112 -4.27 6.16 -8.96
C GLY A 112 -5.80 6.12 -8.88
N VAL A 113 -6.50 6.70 -9.86
CA VAL A 113 -7.97 6.58 -9.98
C VAL A 113 -8.39 5.12 -10.18
N GLY A 114 -7.66 4.38 -11.04
CA GLY A 114 -7.90 2.95 -11.25
C GLY A 114 -7.64 2.09 -10.00
N TRP A 115 -6.78 2.54 -9.09
CA TRP A 115 -6.48 1.85 -7.85
C TRP A 115 -7.63 1.95 -6.83
N ILE A 116 -8.41 3.03 -6.83
CA ILE A 116 -9.52 3.27 -5.88
C ILE A 116 -10.44 2.04 -5.71
N PRO A 117 -11.05 1.48 -6.77
CA PRO A 117 -11.90 0.30 -6.63
C PRO A 117 -11.12 -0.93 -6.14
N ILE A 118 -9.86 -1.09 -6.54
CA ILE A 118 -9.03 -2.23 -6.15
C ILE A 118 -8.66 -2.16 -4.68
N TRP A 119 -8.25 -0.99 -4.19
CA TRP A 119 -8.00 -0.72 -2.78
C TRP A 119 -9.25 -0.98 -1.93
N LEU A 120 -10.42 -0.54 -2.38
CA LEU A 120 -11.67 -0.75 -1.66
C LEU A 120 -12.03 -2.25 -1.60
N ILE A 121 -11.96 -2.97 -2.72
CA ILE A 121 -12.22 -4.41 -2.75
C ILE A 121 -11.21 -5.14 -1.85
N MET A 122 -9.92 -4.80 -1.94
CA MET A 122 -8.86 -5.39 -1.09
C MET A 122 -9.17 -5.16 0.40
N THR A 123 -9.57 -3.93 0.75
CA THR A 123 -9.98 -3.54 2.11
C THR A 123 -11.13 -4.40 2.61
N VAL A 124 -12.14 -4.64 1.76
CA VAL A 124 -13.32 -5.45 2.10
C VAL A 124 -12.96 -6.92 2.24
N ILE A 125 -12.27 -7.53 1.27
CA ILE A 125 -11.93 -8.98 1.34
C ILE A 125 -10.99 -9.31 2.50
N ALA A 126 -10.18 -8.34 2.93
CA ALA A 126 -9.33 -8.43 4.11
C ALA A 126 -10.07 -8.11 5.42
N PHE A 127 -11.28 -7.53 5.38
CA PHE A 127 -12.09 -7.24 6.57
C PHE A 127 -12.79 -8.49 7.13
N LYS A 128 -12.03 -9.54 7.41
CA LYS A 128 -12.53 -10.89 7.72
C LYS A 128 -12.71 -11.22 9.21
N ASP A 129 -12.06 -10.46 10.08
CA ASP A 129 -11.95 -10.75 11.52
C ASP A 129 -12.93 -9.94 12.39
N HIS A 130 -13.86 -9.21 11.78
CA HIS A 130 -14.78 -8.35 12.52
C HIS A 130 -15.83 -9.17 13.27
N LYS A 131 -15.96 -8.90 14.59
CA LYS A 131 -16.81 -9.66 15.53
C LYS A 131 -18.30 -9.71 15.18
N PHE A 132 -18.79 -8.75 14.40
CA PHE A 132 -20.21 -8.63 14.06
C PHE A 132 -20.57 -9.25 12.69
N PHE A 133 -19.63 -9.86 11.98
CA PHE A 133 -19.98 -10.54 10.73
C PHE A 133 -20.61 -11.90 10.98
N TYR A 134 -21.88 -12.02 10.59
CA TYR A 134 -22.51 -13.31 10.38
C TYR A 134 -21.89 -13.99 9.16
N ARG A 135 -21.40 -15.23 9.32
CA ARG A 135 -20.78 -16.01 8.25
C ARG A 135 -21.83 -16.97 7.67
N PRO A 136 -22.50 -16.62 6.55
CA PRO A 136 -23.62 -17.41 6.05
C PRO A 136 -23.22 -18.83 5.61
N SER A 137 -21.99 -19.01 5.12
CA SER A 137 -21.39 -20.32 4.85
C SER A 137 -19.88 -20.17 4.71
N VAL A 138 -19.11 -21.08 5.33
CA VAL A 138 -17.64 -21.11 5.22
C VAL A 138 -17.19 -21.20 3.76
N LYS A 139 -17.89 -21.98 2.93
CA LYS A 139 -17.55 -22.17 1.51
C LYS A 139 -17.69 -20.89 0.67
N ILE A 140 -18.75 -20.11 0.93
CA ILE A 140 -18.97 -18.83 0.23
C ILE A 140 -18.04 -17.76 0.81
N TRP A 141 -17.88 -17.75 2.14
CA TRP A 141 -17.00 -16.84 2.85
C TRP A 141 -15.56 -16.93 2.32
N ASN A 142 -15.02 -18.15 2.24
CA ASN A 142 -13.64 -18.41 1.81
C ASN A 142 -13.39 -18.14 0.32
N LYS A 143 -14.44 -17.95 -0.49
CA LYS A 143 -14.31 -17.52 -1.90
C LYS A 143 -14.15 -16.02 -2.03
N ILE A 144 -14.72 -15.25 -1.10
CA ILE A 144 -14.77 -13.78 -1.12
C ILE A 144 -13.71 -13.22 -0.18
N PHE A 145 -13.78 -13.55 1.11
CA PHE A 145 -12.88 -13.07 2.15
C PHE A 145 -11.64 -13.95 2.29
N LEU A 146 -10.51 -13.33 2.63
CA LEU A 146 -9.26 -14.05 2.85
C LEU A 146 -9.41 -15.07 4.00
N ARG A 147 -8.74 -16.21 3.86
CA ARG A 147 -8.81 -17.30 4.86
C ARG A 147 -7.99 -17.01 6.12
N GLY A 148 -8.34 -17.69 7.20
CA GLY A 148 -7.65 -17.65 8.48
C GLY A 148 -7.93 -16.40 9.31
N LYS A 149 -7.20 -16.20 10.39
CA LYS A 149 -7.28 -15.02 11.27
C LYS A 149 -5.98 -14.24 11.24
N TYR A 150 -6.05 -12.93 11.40
CA TYR A 150 -4.87 -12.09 11.55
C TYR A 150 -4.33 -12.18 12.97
N GLU A 151 -3.00 -12.32 13.07
CA GLU A 151 -2.25 -12.04 14.30
C GLU A 151 -2.22 -10.52 14.56
N ALA A 152 -1.80 -10.12 15.76
CA ALA A 152 -1.83 -8.71 16.17
C ALA A 152 -1.08 -7.79 15.20
N MET A 153 0.12 -8.19 14.74
CA MET A 153 0.90 -7.40 13.78
C MET A 153 0.23 -7.34 12.41
N ASP A 154 -0.32 -8.45 11.92
CA ASP A 154 -1.04 -8.48 10.63
C ASP A 154 -2.28 -7.57 10.64
N ARG A 155 -2.95 -7.45 11.80
CA ARG A 155 -4.07 -6.50 11.97
C ARG A 155 -3.62 -5.06 11.88
N ILE A 156 -2.49 -4.72 12.52
CA ILE A 156 -1.91 -3.39 12.42
C ILE A 156 -1.60 -3.07 10.95
N ASN A 157 -0.95 -4.00 10.23
CA ASN A 157 -0.64 -3.81 8.81
C ASN A 157 -1.91 -3.63 7.96
N TYR A 158 -2.96 -4.40 8.25
CA TYR A 158 -4.27 -4.19 7.62
C TYR A 158 -4.83 -2.80 7.92
N TYR A 159 -4.89 -2.36 9.19
CA TYR A 159 -5.41 -1.05 9.54
C TYR A 159 -4.61 0.10 8.93
N MET A 160 -3.28 -0.02 8.88
CA MET A 160 -2.43 0.97 8.24
C MET A 160 -2.65 1.02 6.73
N TYR A 161 -2.81 -0.13 6.07
CA TYR A 161 -3.19 -0.19 4.65
C TYR A 161 -4.53 0.49 4.38
N VAL A 162 -5.54 0.26 5.23
CA VAL A 162 -6.86 0.89 5.09
C VAL A 162 -6.78 2.39 5.36
N ALA A 163 -6.20 2.81 6.48
CA ALA A 163 -6.17 4.22 6.89
C ALA A 163 -5.35 5.08 5.92
N PHE A 164 -4.13 4.65 5.60
CA PHE A 164 -3.27 5.41 4.69
C PHE A 164 -3.66 5.24 3.23
N GLY A 165 -4.23 4.09 2.86
CA GLY A 165 -4.81 3.92 1.53
C GLY A 165 -6.02 4.83 1.32
N ALA A 166 -6.90 4.97 2.32
CA ALA A 166 -8.00 5.93 2.28
C ALA A 166 -7.48 7.37 2.15
N LEU A 167 -6.48 7.74 2.95
CA LEU A 167 -5.84 9.05 2.86
C LEU A 167 -5.32 9.30 1.44
N LEU A 168 -4.59 8.36 0.84
CA LEU A 168 -4.04 8.49 -0.51
C LEU A 168 -5.11 8.54 -1.59
N VAL A 169 -6.13 7.68 -1.53
CA VAL A 169 -7.25 7.66 -2.46
C VAL A 169 -8.00 8.99 -2.42
N LEU A 170 -8.37 9.45 -1.21
CA LEU A 170 -9.14 10.69 -1.06
C LEU A 170 -8.31 11.90 -1.48
N SER A 171 -7.08 12.03 -0.98
CA SER A 171 -6.22 13.16 -1.34
C SER A 171 -5.84 13.16 -2.83
N GLY A 172 -5.53 12.00 -3.41
CA GLY A 172 -5.19 11.86 -4.83
C GLY A 172 -6.38 12.19 -5.73
N PHE A 173 -7.57 11.70 -5.39
CA PHE A 173 -8.81 12.03 -6.09
C PHE A 173 -9.13 13.53 -6.03
N LEU A 174 -9.00 14.16 -4.85
CA LEU A 174 -9.19 15.60 -4.71
C LEU A 174 -8.19 16.41 -5.55
N ILE A 175 -6.91 16.04 -5.54
CA ILE A 175 -5.87 16.69 -6.35
C ILE A 175 -6.19 16.58 -7.85
N TRP A 176 -6.68 15.41 -8.28
CA TRP A 176 -7.04 15.13 -9.67
C TRP A 176 -8.22 15.99 -10.15
N PHE A 177 -9.25 16.17 -9.32
CA PHE A 177 -10.38 17.05 -9.62
C PHE A 177 -10.06 18.55 -9.54
N MET A 178 -9.07 18.93 -8.73
CA MET A 178 -8.63 20.32 -8.58
C MET A 178 -7.61 20.73 -9.66
N ALA A 179 -7.86 20.39 -10.93
CA ALA A 179 -7.03 20.85 -12.04
C ALA A 179 -7.09 22.39 -12.11
N PRO A 180 -5.93 23.10 -12.18
CA PRO A 180 -5.95 24.55 -12.20
C PRO A 180 -6.58 25.07 -13.50
N ASP A 181 -7.55 25.96 -13.37
CA ASP A 181 -8.17 26.72 -14.45
C ASP A 181 -8.06 28.24 -14.22
N ALA A 182 -8.57 29.04 -15.16
CA ALA A 182 -8.54 30.49 -15.12
C ALA A 182 -9.33 31.11 -13.92
N ALA A 183 -10.15 30.33 -13.22
CA ALA A 183 -10.95 30.75 -12.07
C ALA A 183 -10.36 30.30 -10.72
N THR A 184 -9.18 29.68 -10.72
CA THR A 184 -8.59 29.12 -9.49
C THR A 184 -8.20 30.23 -8.50
N HIS A 185 -8.97 30.38 -7.43
CA HIS A 185 -8.69 31.33 -6.35
C HIS A 185 -7.50 30.91 -5.48
N ALA A 186 -6.90 31.88 -4.78
CA ALA A 186 -5.75 31.66 -3.91
C ALA A 186 -5.98 30.58 -2.84
N GLN A 187 -7.20 30.51 -2.30
CA GLN A 187 -7.62 29.48 -1.33
C GLN A 187 -7.53 28.08 -1.92
N THR A 188 -7.99 27.89 -3.16
CA THR A 188 -7.94 26.61 -3.87
C THR A 188 -6.50 26.16 -4.10
N ILE A 189 -5.61 27.09 -4.44
CA ILE A 189 -4.18 26.81 -4.61
C ILE A 189 -3.54 26.38 -3.29
N GLN A 190 -3.81 27.10 -2.20
CA GLN A 190 -3.28 26.76 -0.88
C GLN A 190 -3.81 25.41 -0.38
N PHE A 191 -5.11 25.15 -0.56
CA PHE A 191 -5.71 23.86 -0.24
C PHE A 191 -5.07 22.73 -1.05
N LYS A 192 -4.81 22.95 -2.35
CA LYS A 192 -4.12 21.97 -3.20
C LYS A 192 -2.74 21.62 -2.67
N ARG A 193 -1.95 22.63 -2.28
CA ARG A 193 -0.61 22.42 -1.70
C ARG A 193 -0.66 21.64 -0.40
N PHE A 194 -1.61 21.98 0.47
CA PHE A 194 -1.82 21.26 1.72
C PHE A 194 -2.18 19.79 1.48
N ILE A 195 -3.14 19.52 0.60
CA ILE A 195 -3.54 18.15 0.26
C ILE A 195 -2.40 17.38 -0.41
N LEU A 196 -1.59 18.02 -1.26
CA LEU A 196 -0.40 17.41 -1.87
C LEU A 196 0.63 17.00 -0.80
N PHE A 197 0.85 17.84 0.21
CA PHE A 197 1.71 17.51 1.34
C PHE A 197 1.17 16.33 2.15
N ILE A 198 -0.13 16.32 2.47
CA ILE A 198 -0.79 15.20 3.15
C ILE A 198 -0.68 13.91 2.32
N HIS A 199 -0.91 13.98 1.01
CA HIS A 199 -0.76 12.85 0.09
C HIS A 199 0.67 12.28 0.15
N PHE A 200 1.68 13.14 0.07
CA PHE A 200 3.08 12.74 0.20
C PHE A 200 3.37 12.09 1.56
N MET A 201 2.95 12.69 2.67
CA MET A 201 3.12 12.11 4.01
C MET A 201 2.47 10.72 4.11
N GLY A 202 1.25 10.59 3.57
CA GLY A 202 0.55 9.32 3.52
C GLY A 202 1.31 8.27 2.72
N SER A 203 1.91 8.66 1.60
CA SER A 203 2.70 7.76 0.76
C SER A 203 3.99 7.31 1.45
N ALA A 204 4.64 8.20 2.21
CA ALA A 204 5.84 7.87 2.96
C ALA A 204 5.53 6.79 4.01
N ILE A 205 4.45 6.97 4.77
CA ILE A 205 4.08 6.04 5.84
C ILE A 205 3.61 4.70 5.29
N ILE A 206 2.71 4.68 4.29
CA ILE A 206 2.23 3.41 3.71
C ILE A 206 3.36 2.63 3.02
N SER A 207 4.42 3.32 2.57
CA SER A 207 5.60 2.68 1.99
C SER A 207 6.26 1.73 2.98
N PHE A 208 6.39 2.11 4.26
CA PHE A 208 7.00 1.24 5.28
C PHE A 208 6.25 -0.07 5.45
N PHE A 209 4.92 -0.01 5.57
CA PHE A 209 4.07 -1.19 5.71
C PHE A 209 4.01 -2.03 4.43
N THR A 210 4.05 -1.37 3.26
CA THR A 210 4.07 -2.08 1.98
C THR A 210 5.40 -2.77 1.76
N PHE A 211 6.54 -2.11 2.05
CA PHE A 211 7.86 -2.72 1.96
C PHE A 211 8.05 -3.84 2.98
N GLU A 212 7.51 -3.71 4.19
CA GLU A 212 7.45 -4.84 5.13
C GLU A 212 6.73 -6.03 4.52
N THR A 213 5.55 -5.78 3.95
CA THR A 213 4.70 -6.83 3.36
C THR A 213 5.40 -7.49 2.18
N VAL A 214 5.96 -6.69 1.26
CA VAL A 214 6.74 -7.17 0.11
C VAL A 214 7.98 -7.94 0.59
N TYR A 215 8.77 -7.40 1.51
CA TYR A 215 9.92 -8.11 2.07
C TYR A 215 9.51 -9.45 2.68
N SER A 216 8.42 -9.46 3.44
CA SER A 216 7.92 -10.69 4.08
C SER A 216 7.53 -11.74 3.04
N TYR A 217 6.92 -11.34 1.94
CA TYR A 217 6.44 -12.24 0.89
C TYR A 217 7.51 -12.71 -0.09
N PHE A 218 8.51 -11.88 -0.39
CA PHE A 218 9.53 -12.18 -1.39
C PHE A 218 10.82 -12.73 -0.76
N VAL A 219 11.20 -12.21 0.41
CA VAL A 219 12.51 -12.48 1.01
C VAL A 219 12.36 -13.35 2.26
N SER A 220 11.53 -12.93 3.22
CA SER A 220 11.45 -13.59 4.53
C SER A 220 10.77 -14.96 4.45
N VAL A 221 9.63 -15.10 3.76
CA VAL A 221 8.88 -16.36 3.74
C VAL A 221 8.93 -17.01 2.36
N LYS A 222 9.81 -18.00 2.20
CA LYS A 222 9.97 -18.71 0.92
C LYS A 222 8.69 -19.48 0.56
N GLY A 223 8.16 -19.26 -0.64
CA GLY A 223 7.01 -20.00 -1.18
C GLY A 223 5.66 -19.28 -1.10
N TYR A 224 5.58 -18.12 -0.42
CA TYR A 224 4.33 -17.37 -0.29
C TYR A 224 3.83 -16.82 -1.65
N LEU A 225 4.70 -16.14 -2.40
CA LEU A 225 4.33 -15.52 -3.68
C LEU A 225 3.84 -16.54 -4.74
N PRO A 226 4.52 -17.69 -4.97
CA PRO A 226 3.95 -18.75 -5.80
C PRO A 226 2.57 -19.22 -5.35
N GLY A 227 2.30 -19.20 -4.04
CA GLY A 227 0.98 -19.51 -3.49
C GLY A 227 -0.10 -18.49 -3.84
N VAL A 228 0.23 -17.19 -3.80
CA VAL A 228 -0.67 -16.13 -4.28
C VAL A 228 -0.89 -16.23 -5.78
N ILE A 229 0.16 -16.53 -6.54
CA ILE A 229 0.07 -16.66 -8.00
C ILE A 229 -0.78 -17.86 -8.38
N THR A 230 -0.60 -19.03 -7.74
CA THR A 230 -1.29 -20.29 -8.12
C THR A 230 -2.60 -20.51 -7.36
N GLY A 231 -2.80 -19.83 -6.24
CA GLY A 231 -3.89 -20.07 -5.28
C GLY A 231 -3.66 -21.24 -4.35
N LYS A 232 -2.59 -22.01 -4.54
CA LYS A 232 -2.35 -23.27 -3.84
C LYS A 232 -1.03 -23.25 -3.09
N LEU A 233 -1.05 -23.72 -1.86
CA LEU A 233 0.13 -23.85 -1.01
C LEU A 233 0.27 -25.30 -0.52
N PRO A 234 1.50 -25.83 -0.37
CA PRO A 234 1.70 -27.14 0.23
C PRO A 234 1.05 -27.22 1.61
N ARG A 235 0.41 -28.35 1.94
CA ARG A 235 -0.22 -28.55 3.25
C ARG A 235 0.78 -28.33 4.40
N GLU A 236 1.98 -28.91 4.30
CA GLU A 236 3.04 -28.79 5.29
C GLU A 236 3.50 -27.34 5.50
N TYR A 237 3.43 -26.49 4.47
CA TYR A 237 3.70 -25.06 4.60
C TYR A 237 2.63 -24.38 5.48
N ILE A 238 1.36 -24.71 5.25
CA ILE A 238 0.24 -24.14 6.00
C ILE A 238 0.27 -24.63 7.45
N GLU A 239 0.62 -25.89 7.70
CA GLU A 239 0.77 -26.42 9.06
C GLU A 239 1.83 -25.67 9.87
N GLN A 240 2.95 -25.32 9.23
CA GLN A 240 4.07 -24.63 9.88
C GLN A 240 3.83 -23.14 10.10
N PHE A 241 3.16 -22.45 9.16
CA PHE A 241 3.05 -20.99 9.18
C PHE A 241 1.63 -20.42 9.34
N ARG A 242 0.60 -21.18 8.99
CA ARG A 242 -0.81 -20.72 8.96
C ARG A 242 -1.78 -21.83 9.40
N PRO A 243 -1.58 -22.47 10.57
CA PRO A 243 -2.37 -23.63 10.99
C PRO A 243 -3.86 -23.30 11.24
N ASP A 244 -4.18 -22.03 11.41
CA ASP A 244 -5.54 -21.49 11.50
C ASP A 244 -6.36 -21.73 10.23
N VAL A 245 -5.75 -21.66 9.05
CA VAL A 245 -6.41 -21.89 7.76
C VAL A 245 -6.93 -23.34 7.66
N LEU A 246 -6.21 -24.30 8.24
CA LEU A 246 -6.61 -25.71 8.25
C LEU A 246 -7.79 -26.00 9.19
N LYS A 247 -7.96 -25.17 10.22
CA LYS A 247 -9.05 -25.32 11.20
C LYS A 247 -10.40 -24.85 10.65
N GLU A 248 -10.41 -24.02 9.62
CA GLU A 248 -11.65 -23.44 9.08
C GLU A 248 -12.47 -24.41 8.22
N GLU A 249 -11.87 -25.43 7.60
CA GLU A 249 -12.57 -26.31 6.64
C GLU A 249 -12.53 -27.81 6.99
N ASP A 250 -12.13 -28.23 8.20
CA ASP A 250 -11.90 -29.66 8.53
C ASP A 250 -11.01 -30.37 7.47
N LEU A 251 -10.13 -29.60 6.80
CA LEU A 251 -9.21 -30.06 5.75
C LEU A 251 -8.17 -31.05 6.28
N ARG A 252 -8.22 -31.41 7.56
CA ARG A 252 -7.38 -32.42 8.21
C ARG A 252 -7.71 -33.84 7.76
N LYS A 253 -8.84 -34.04 7.06
CA LYS A 253 -9.24 -35.29 6.40
C LYS A 253 -8.89 -35.23 4.92
#